data_AF-A0A957FB51-F1
#
_entry.id   AF-A0A957FB51-F1
#
_cell.length_a   1.000
_cell.length_b   1.000
_cell.length_c   1.000
_cell.angle_alpha   90.00
_cell.angle_beta   90.00
_cell.angle_gamma   90.00
#
_symmetry.space_group_name_H-M   'P 1'
#
loop_
_entity.id
_entity.type
_entity.pdbx_description
1 polymer ?
#
loop_
_entity_poly.entity_id
_entity_poly.type
_entity_poly.pdbx_seq_one_letter_code
_entity_poly.pdbx_strand_id
1 'polypeptide(L)' 'MRRRLFWLGMVLLLALPGAVWGQETAEPQPIVQAVLFYSPTCPHCHQVITQDLPPIQEKYGAQLQILGVDTST' A
#
# COMPACT_ATOMS: atom_id res chain seq x y z
N MET A 1 -53.08 14.58 9.15
CA MET A 1 -52.22 13.37 9.21
C MET A 1 -51.12 13.34 8.15
N ARG A 2 -51.39 13.73 6.88
CA ARG A 2 -50.39 13.86 5.78
C ARG A 2 -49.12 14.68 6.10
N ARG A 3 -49.25 15.76 6.88
CA ARG A 3 -48.14 16.68 7.24
C ARG A 3 -47.15 16.06 8.25
N ARG A 4 -47.60 15.10 9.08
CA ARG A 4 -46.73 14.33 9.99
C ARG A 4 -45.97 13.23 9.25
N LEU A 5 -46.60 12.59 8.26
CA LEU A 5 -45.92 11.66 7.35
C LEU A 5 -44.80 12.36 6.56
N PHE A 6 -45.05 13.59 6.10
CA PHE A 6 -44.06 14.39 5.38
C PHE A 6 -42.85 14.76 6.26
N TRP A 7 -43.09 15.09 7.52
CA TRP A 7 -42.03 15.40 8.49
C TRP A 7 -41.21 14.16 8.88
N LEU A 8 -41.86 13.01 9.06
CA LEU A 8 -41.16 11.74 9.34
C LEU A 8 -40.26 11.31 8.16
N GLY A 9 -40.74 11.46 6.92
CA GLY A 9 -39.92 11.17 5.74
C GLY A 9 -38.72 12.09 5.58
N MET A 10 -38.88 13.38 5.88
CA MET A 10 -37.79 14.37 5.78
C MET A 10 -36.70 14.17 6.83
N VAL A 11 -37.08 13.79 8.07
CA VAL A 11 -36.12 13.47 9.14
C VAL A 11 -35.38 12.17 8.87
N LEU A 12 -36.07 11.16 8.31
CA LEU A 12 -35.45 9.88 7.92
C LEU A 12 -34.40 10.08 6.80
N LEU A 13 -34.65 11.01 5.87
CA LEU A 13 -33.73 11.32 4.78
C LEU A 13 -32.51 12.16 5.24
N LEU A 14 -32.68 13.03 6.24
CA LEU A 14 -31.59 13.83 6.82
C LEU A 14 -30.70 13.04 7.81
N ALA A 15 -31.22 11.93 8.36
CA ALA A 15 -30.53 11.07 9.32
C ALA A 15 -29.60 10.01 8.68
N LEU A 16 -29.29 10.13 7.38
CA LEU A 16 -28.22 9.41 6.70
C LEU A 16 -26.93 10.27 6.52
N PRO A 17 -26.39 10.98 7.55
CA PRO A 17 -25.09 11.61 7.41
C PRO A 17 -24.01 10.53 7.56
N GLY A 18 -23.53 9.96 6.46
CA GLY A 18 -22.38 9.06 6.55
C GLY A 18 -21.80 8.51 5.26
N ALA A 19 -22.59 8.32 4.21
CA ALA A 19 -22.09 7.64 3.02
C ALA A 19 -21.36 8.55 2.01
N VAL A 20 -21.37 9.87 2.20
CA VAL A 20 -20.83 10.85 1.23
C VAL A 20 -19.83 11.79 1.90
N TRP A 21 -18.97 11.24 2.76
CA TRP A 21 -17.76 11.94 3.19
C TRP A 21 -16.65 11.42 2.27
N GLY A 22 -15.99 12.35 1.57
CA GLY A 22 -15.09 12.07 0.46
C GLY A 22 -14.14 10.91 0.76
N GLN A 23 -14.09 9.98 -0.19
CA GLN A 23 -13.09 8.92 -0.15
C GLN A 23 -11.77 9.61 -0.47
N GLU A 24 -10.98 9.89 0.55
CA GLU A 24 -9.58 10.27 0.34
C GLU A 24 -8.90 9.03 -0.24
N THR A 25 -8.95 8.94 -1.57
CA THR A 25 -8.22 7.93 -2.32
C THR A 25 -6.77 8.23 -2.05
N ALA A 26 -6.16 7.49 -1.11
CA ALA A 26 -4.73 7.53 -0.90
C ALA A 26 -4.09 7.29 -2.26
N GLU A 27 -3.52 8.35 -2.83
CA GLU A 27 -2.88 8.27 -4.14
C GLU A 27 -1.75 7.24 -4.01
N PRO A 28 -1.69 6.22 -4.89
CA PRO A 28 -0.69 5.17 -4.76
C PRO A 28 0.69 5.82 -4.74
N GLN A 29 1.43 5.62 -3.63
CA GLN A 29 2.79 6.12 -3.54
C GLN A 29 3.62 5.50 -4.67
N PRO A 30 4.54 6.26 -5.29
CA PRO A 30 5.38 5.73 -6.37
C PRO A 30 6.21 4.55 -5.86
N ILE A 31 6.16 3.43 -6.59
CA ILE A 31 6.86 2.19 -6.24
C ILE A 31 8.05 2.00 -7.18
N VAL A 32 9.24 1.80 -6.61
CA VAL A 32 10.45 1.41 -7.31
C VAL A 32 10.56 -0.11 -7.31
N GLN A 33 10.67 -0.69 -8.50
CA GLN A 33 10.82 -2.13 -8.72
C GLN A 33 12.25 -2.41 -9.17
N ALA A 34 12.96 -3.25 -8.43
CA ALA A 34 14.32 -3.65 -8.72
C ALA A 34 14.43 -5.17 -8.86
N VAL A 35 15.32 -5.62 -9.74
CA VAL A 35 15.68 -7.03 -9.88
C VAL A 35 17.13 -7.19 -9.42
N LEU A 36 17.35 -8.06 -8.43
CA LEU A 36 18.67 -8.41 -7.92
C LEU A 36 19.07 -9.76 -8.49
N PHE A 37 20.03 -9.77 -9.41
CA PHE A 37 20.69 -10.98 -9.85
C PHE A 37 21.76 -11.38 -8.82
N TYR A 38 21.67 -12.59 -8.30
CA TYR A 38 22.64 -13.11 -7.33
C TYR A 38 23.01 -14.57 -7.62
N SER A 39 24.04 -15.06 -6.95
CA SER A 39 24.38 -16.48 -6.90
C SER A 39 24.65 -16.88 -5.45
N PRO A 40 24.22 -18.07 -4.98
CA PRO A 40 24.48 -18.58 -3.64
C PRO A 40 25.97 -18.70 -3.32
N THR A 41 26.82 -18.87 -4.34
CA THR A 41 28.27 -19.01 -4.18
C THR A 41 29.02 -17.67 -4.24
N CYS A 42 28.32 -16.55 -4.45
CA CYS A 42 28.93 -15.22 -4.49
C CYS A 42 28.97 -14.58 -3.09
N PRO A 43 30.16 -14.44 -2.45
CA PRO A 43 30.26 -13.88 -1.11
C PRO A 43 29.85 -12.40 -1.04
N HIS A 44 30.05 -11.63 -2.11
CA HIS A 44 29.63 -10.24 -2.18
C HIS A 44 28.10 -10.10 -2.21
N CYS A 45 27.40 -10.99 -2.92
CA CYS A 45 25.94 -11.01 -2.89
C CYS A 45 25.42 -11.29 -1.48
N HIS A 46 26.10 -12.17 -0.72
CA HIS A 46 25.72 -12.47 0.65
C HIS A 46 25.82 -11.24 1.55
N GLN A 47 26.90 -10.46 1.42
CA GLN A 47 27.05 -9.19 2.14
C GLN A 47 25.93 -8.21 1.80
N VAL A 48 25.67 -7.99 0.49
CA VAL A 48 24.64 -7.05 0.04
C VAL A 48 23.27 -7.44 0.61
N ILE A 49 22.91 -8.72 0.54
CA ILE A 49 21.60 -9.21 0.99
C ILE A 49 21.45 -9.13 2.52
N THR A 50 22.52 -9.39 3.27
CA THR A 50 22.45 -9.51 4.75
C THR A 50 22.78 -8.22 5.49
N GLN A 51 23.51 -7.29 4.87
CA GLN A 51 24.02 -6.09 5.53
C GLN A 51 23.50 -4.80 4.88
N ASP A 52 23.50 -4.73 3.54
CA ASP A 52 23.23 -3.48 2.83
C ASP A 52 21.74 -3.29 2.46
N LEU A 53 21.06 -4.36 2.03
CA LEU A 53 19.63 -4.30 1.67
C LEU A 53 18.70 -4.04 2.87
N PRO A 54 18.88 -4.65 4.06
CA PRO A 54 17.99 -4.41 5.18
C PRO A 54 17.78 -2.93 5.55
N PRO A 55 18.83 -2.10 5.75
CA PRO A 55 18.62 -0.69 6.08
C PRO A 55 17.96 0.11 4.94
N ILE A 56 18.17 -0.28 3.67
CA ILE A 56 17.51 0.33 2.52
C ILE A 56 16.01 -0.03 2.53
N GLN A 57 15.68 -1.30 2.80
CA GLN A 57 14.31 -1.78 2.88
C GLN A 57 13.56 -1.15 4.07
N GLU A 58 14.22 -0.96 5.20
CA GLU A 58 13.67 -0.24 6.36
C GLU A 58 13.38 1.23 6.04
N LYS A 59 14.27 1.89 5.27
CA LYS A 59 14.12 3.29 4.89
C LYS A 59 12.96 3.54 3.93
N TYR A 60 12.76 2.67 2.94
CA TYR A 60 11.77 2.88 1.87
C TYR A 60 10.50 2.03 2.03
N GLY A 61 10.52 1.01 2.89
CA GLY A 61 9.36 0.18 3.21
C GLY A 61 8.68 -0.39 1.97
N ALA A 62 7.39 -0.10 1.83
CA ALA A 62 6.55 -0.58 0.74
C ALA A 62 6.83 0.11 -0.62
N GLN A 63 7.56 1.24 -0.64
CA GLN A 63 7.91 1.94 -1.88
C GLN A 63 9.03 1.25 -2.66
N LEU A 64 9.75 0.31 -2.05
CA LEU A 64 10.83 -0.45 -2.70
C LEU A 64 10.49 -1.93 -2.75
N GLN A 65 10.39 -2.49 -3.95
CA GLN A 65 10.14 -3.91 -4.18
C GLN A 65 11.33 -4.51 -4.90
N ILE A 66 11.95 -5.54 -4.32
CA ILE A 66 13.13 -6.19 -4.86
C ILE A 66 12.80 -7.66 -5.14
N LEU A 67 12.99 -8.09 -6.39
CA LEU A 67 12.91 -9.49 -6.78
C LEU A 67 14.32 -10.08 -6.89
N GLY A 68 14.61 -11.11 -6.09
CA GLY A 68 15.86 -11.86 -6.19
C GLY A 68 15.78 -12.93 -7.29
N VAL A 69 16.77 -12.96 -8.17
CA VAL A 69 16.93 -13.98 -9.22
C VAL A 69 18.27 -14.68 -9.04
N ASP A 70 18.22 -15.97 -8.73
CA ASP A 70 19.41 -16.82 -8.70
C ASP A 70 19.89 -17.11 -10.12
N THR A 71 21.19 -16.92 -10.36
CA THR A 71 21.85 -17.06 -11.66
C THR A 71 22.80 -18.26 -11.73
N SER A 72 22.74 -19.17 -10.75
CA SER A 72 23.60 -20.36 -10.67
C SER A 72 23.13 -21.56 -11.51
N THR A 73 21.98 -21.44 -12.20
CA THR A 73 21.40 -22.45 -13.11
C THR A 73 21.70 -22.15 -14.57
#